data_AF-L0EU23-F1
#
_entry.id   AF-L0EU23-F1
#
_cell.length_a   1.000
_cell.length_b   1.000
_cell.length_c   1.000
_cell.angle_alpha   90.00
_cell.angle_beta   90.00
_cell.angle_gamma   90.00
#
_symmetry.space_group_name_H-M   'P 1'
#
loop_
_entity.id
_entity.type
_entity.pdbx_description
1 polymer ?
#
loop_
_entity_poly.entity_id
_entity_poly.type
_entity_poly.pdbx_seq_one_letter_code
_entity_poly.pdbx_strand_id
1 'polypeptide(L)'
;VLVDTGSTFSMIPENTPRAETSEQHVLVEGIERTQSRLPVCNPLLTKVGDHLLEHSFVYSPSCPVALLGRDLLTKLQTEIFFKDDQMVVQLPVKQSSNYHMAFLEDRRPVVSSEDHMTEVDPSVWADGTPARAKSVSPVKIILKDEKGPVRVKQYPLSRAARVELKPLIEKYKKYRWLVEGSSPYNTPILGVPKADGVSYRLVQDLRTVNKKVLSDHPVVPTPHTILTQVPGKAEIFSVLDLKDAFFSIPLHRESQKLFAFEWEDPDTFHKAQLMWMVLPQGFIAAPHIFRLALQKDLEEWKGSHPTVTLLQYVDDIL
;
A
#
# COMPACT_ATOMS: atom_id res chain seq x y z
N VAL A 1 -16.21 -27.60 14.12
CA VAL A 1 -14.84 -27.44 13.58
C VAL A 1 -14.88 -26.24 12.66
N LEU A 2 -14.18 -25.16 13.01
CA LEU A 2 -14.17 -23.90 12.27
C LEU A 2 -12.99 -23.93 11.30
N VAL A 3 -13.23 -23.66 10.02
CA VAL A 3 -12.21 -23.69 8.97
C VAL A 3 -11.93 -22.26 8.53
N ASP A 4 -10.66 -21.85 8.56
CA ASP A 4 -10.22 -20.60 7.96
C ASP A 4 -10.23 -20.74 6.43
N THR A 5 -10.83 -19.76 5.76
CA THR A 5 -11.02 -19.76 4.30
C THR A 5 -10.35 -18.56 3.63
N GLY A 6 -9.65 -17.71 4.40
CA GLY A 6 -9.12 -16.43 3.89
C GLY A 6 -10.22 -15.41 3.53
N SER A 7 -11.48 -15.70 3.88
CA SER A 7 -12.63 -14.84 3.61
C SER A 7 -12.61 -13.59 4.49
N THR A 8 -13.18 -12.49 3.99
CA THR A 8 -13.26 -11.23 4.75
C THR A 8 -14.23 -11.35 5.92
N PHE A 9 -15.33 -12.06 5.72
CA PHE A 9 -16.45 -12.16 6.66
C PHE A 9 -16.61 -13.57 7.18
N SER A 10 -16.91 -13.68 8.48
CA SER A 10 -17.24 -14.95 9.11
C SER A 10 -18.66 -15.35 8.70
N MET A 11 -18.79 -16.61 8.27
CA MET A 11 -20.03 -17.11 7.68
C MET A 11 -20.62 -18.23 8.51
N ILE A 12 -21.95 -18.26 8.58
CA ILE A 12 -22.69 -19.37 9.18
C ILE A 12 -23.68 -19.96 8.17
N PRO A 13 -23.92 -21.27 8.22
CA PRO A 13 -24.98 -21.91 7.43
C PRO A 13 -26.35 -21.33 7.75
N GLU A 14 -27.24 -21.29 6.76
CA GLU A 14 -28.62 -20.80 6.90
C GLU A 14 -29.45 -21.57 7.94
N ASN A 15 -29.10 -22.83 8.22
CA ASN A 15 -29.78 -23.67 9.21
C ASN A 15 -29.25 -23.50 10.65
N THR A 16 -28.42 -22.49 10.93
CA THR A 16 -27.87 -22.24 12.27
C THR A 16 -28.98 -21.71 13.21
N PRO A 17 -29.31 -22.41 14.32
CA PRO A 17 -30.43 -22.01 15.18
C PRO A 17 -30.14 -20.73 15.98
N ARG A 18 -31.10 -19.79 15.99
CA ARG A 18 -31.18 -18.54 16.80
C ARG A 18 -30.19 -17.41 16.48
N ALA A 19 -30.13 -16.97 15.22
CA ALA A 19 -29.75 -15.58 14.94
C ALA A 19 -30.83 -14.89 14.11
N GLU A 20 -31.51 -13.91 14.70
CA GLU A 20 -32.39 -13.02 13.94
C GLU A 20 -31.55 -12.29 12.89
N THR A 21 -31.99 -12.34 11.63
CA THR A 21 -31.37 -11.60 10.53
C THR A 21 -31.58 -10.11 10.76
N SER A 22 -30.50 -9.32 10.75
CA SER A 22 -30.61 -7.86 10.74
C SER A 22 -31.08 -7.37 9.36
N GLU A 23 -31.44 -6.08 9.25
CA GLU A 23 -31.68 -5.45 7.94
C GLU A 23 -30.39 -5.27 7.10
N GLN A 24 -29.22 -5.54 7.69
CA GLN A 24 -27.93 -5.34 7.04
C GLN A 24 -27.60 -6.49 6.08
N HIS A 25 -26.98 -6.11 4.97
CA HIS A 25 -26.55 -7.03 3.94
C HIS A 25 -25.12 -6.67 3.51
N VAL A 26 -24.36 -7.68 3.10
CA VAL A 26 -23.03 -7.50 2.53
C VAL A 26 -22.99 -8.07 1.12
N LEU A 27 -22.19 -7.43 0.26
CA LEU A 27 -21.86 -7.98 -1.05
C LEU A 27 -20.67 -8.91 -0.88
N VAL A 28 -20.86 -10.18 -1.27
CA VAL A 28 -19.85 -11.22 -1.19
C VAL A 28 -19.59 -11.73 -2.60
N GLU A 29 -18.32 -11.82 -2.99
CA GLU A 29 -17.89 -12.40 -4.24
C GLU A 29 -17.27 -13.77 -3.95
N GLY A 30 -17.90 -14.83 -4.43
CA GLY A 30 -17.41 -16.20 -4.27
C GLY A 30 -16.26 -16.54 -5.22
N ILE A 31 -15.73 -17.76 -5.13
CA ILE A 31 -14.65 -18.27 -5.99
C ILE A 31 -15.03 -18.20 -7.49
N GLU A 32 -16.31 -18.33 -7.80
CA GLU A 32 -16.85 -18.22 -9.16
C GLU A 32 -16.96 -16.77 -9.68
N ARG A 33 -16.47 -15.77 -8.93
CA ARG A 33 -16.52 -14.33 -9.25
C ARG A 33 -17.93 -13.77 -9.46
N THR A 34 -18.93 -14.46 -8.94
CA THR A 34 -20.31 -13.99 -8.96
C THR A 34 -20.60 -13.25 -7.65
N GLN A 35 -21.06 -12.00 -7.77
CA GLN A 35 -21.45 -11.19 -6.62
C GLN A 35 -22.83 -11.60 -6.12
N SER A 36 -22.91 -11.92 -4.84
CA SER A 36 -24.15 -12.28 -4.15
C SER A 36 -24.36 -11.36 -2.96
N ARG A 37 -25.59 -10.89 -2.77
CA ARG A 37 -25.98 -10.08 -1.62
C ARG A 37 -26.48 -11.00 -0.52
N LEU A 38 -25.76 -11.05 0.59
CA LEU A 38 -26.03 -11.97 1.70
C LEU A 38 -26.44 -11.21 2.97
N PRO A 39 -27.41 -11.71 3.74
CA PRO A 39 -27.86 -11.06 4.96
C PRO A 39 -26.88 -11.28 6.12
N VAL A 40 -26.83 -10.32 7.04
CA VAL A 40 -26.00 -10.35 8.26
C VAL A 40 -26.89 -10.56 9.48
N CYS A 41 -26.49 -11.42 10.41
CA CYS A 41 -27.25 -11.61 11.65
C CYS A 41 -27.00 -10.50 12.69
N ASN A 42 -27.94 -10.33 13.60
CA ASN A 42 -27.70 -9.58 14.83
C ASN A 42 -26.51 -10.20 15.61
N PRO A 43 -25.74 -9.41 16.36
CA PRO A 43 -24.59 -9.93 17.10
C PRO A 43 -24.96 -11.13 17.99
N LEU A 44 -24.22 -12.21 17.83
CA LEU A 44 -24.38 -13.45 18.59
C LEU A 44 -23.26 -13.60 19.60
N LEU A 45 -23.63 -13.96 20.82
CA LEU A 45 -22.64 -14.38 21.82
C LEU A 45 -22.01 -15.70 21.37
N THR A 46 -20.76 -15.62 20.92
CA THR A 46 -20.02 -16.69 20.27
C THR A 46 -18.89 -17.14 21.18
N LYS A 47 -18.76 -18.45 21.38
CA LYS A 47 -17.61 -19.06 22.08
C LYS A 47 -16.64 -19.67 21.07
N VAL A 48 -15.38 -19.21 21.06
CA VAL A 48 -14.30 -19.75 20.24
C VAL A 48 -13.12 -20.10 21.13
N GLY A 49 -12.85 -21.40 21.30
CA GLY A 49 -11.95 -21.88 22.37
C GLY A 49 -12.48 -21.44 23.74
N ASP A 50 -11.65 -20.78 24.54
CA ASP A 50 -12.04 -20.19 25.83
C ASP A 50 -12.52 -18.73 25.72
N HIS A 51 -12.52 -18.16 24.51
CA HIS A 51 -13.00 -16.80 24.26
C HIS A 51 -14.50 -16.74 24.10
N LEU A 52 -15.10 -15.69 24.65
CA LEU A 52 -16.53 -15.43 24.57
C LEU A 52 -16.68 -13.97 24.15
N LEU A 53 -17.33 -13.73 23.01
CA LEU A 53 -17.50 -12.40 22.42
C LEU A 53 -18.78 -12.31 21.62
N GLU A 54 -19.29 -11.10 21.41
CA GLU A 54 -20.39 -10.87 20.48
C GLU A 54 -19.87 -10.65 19.06
N HIS A 55 -20.46 -11.35 18.10
CA HIS A 55 -20.07 -11.26 16.70
C HIS A 55 -21.27 -11.45 15.76
N SER A 56 -21.35 -10.63 14.72
CA SER A 56 -22.32 -10.77 13.63
C SER A 56 -21.73 -11.60 12.50
N PHE A 57 -22.47 -12.58 12.00
CA PHE A 57 -22.07 -13.45 10.91
C PHE A 57 -22.88 -13.19 9.66
N VAL A 58 -22.30 -13.53 8.51
CA VAL A 58 -22.99 -13.54 7.22
C VAL A 58 -23.67 -14.89 7.02
N TYR A 59 -24.96 -14.88 6.72
CA TYR A 59 -25.68 -16.08 6.34
C TYR A 59 -25.43 -16.42 4.88
N SER A 60 -25.03 -17.67 4.61
CA SER A 60 -24.78 -18.13 3.25
C SER A 60 -25.43 -19.51 3.04
N PRO A 61 -26.39 -19.63 2.12
CA PRO A 61 -27.05 -20.91 1.80
C PRO A 61 -26.07 -21.94 1.21
N SER A 62 -25.01 -21.45 0.55
CA SER A 62 -23.95 -22.26 -0.05
C SER A 62 -22.83 -22.61 0.93
N CYS A 63 -22.92 -22.18 2.20
CA CYS A 63 -21.88 -22.41 3.19
C CYS A 63 -22.15 -23.71 3.97
N PRO A 64 -21.32 -24.76 3.80
CA PRO A 64 -21.60 -26.07 4.36
C PRO A 64 -21.31 -26.18 5.87
N VAL A 65 -20.45 -25.31 6.39
CA VAL A 65 -20.03 -25.27 7.81
C VAL A 65 -19.78 -23.83 8.24
N ALA A 66 -19.77 -23.56 9.55
CA ALA A 66 -19.37 -22.22 10.01
C ALA A 66 -17.90 -21.96 9.65
N LEU A 67 -17.64 -20.80 9.03
CA LEU A 67 -16.33 -20.37 8.57
C LEU A 67 -15.86 -19.17 9.35
N LEU A 68 -14.58 -19.16 9.71
CA LEU A 68 -13.93 -17.99 10.27
C LEU A 68 -13.41 -17.12 9.14
N GLY A 69 -13.89 -15.88 9.15
CA GLY A 69 -13.35 -14.82 8.32
C GLY A 69 -12.35 -13.98 9.10
N ARG A 70 -11.66 -13.10 8.38
CA ARG A 70 -10.70 -12.14 8.91
C ARG A 70 -11.33 -11.26 10.00
N ASP A 71 -12.58 -10.87 9.84
CA ASP A 71 -13.32 -10.06 10.80
C ASP A 71 -13.38 -10.65 12.22
N LEU A 72 -13.60 -11.95 12.35
CA LEU A 72 -13.62 -12.63 13.65
C LEU A 72 -12.22 -12.98 14.13
N LEU A 73 -11.34 -13.43 13.23
CA LEU A 73 -9.94 -13.75 13.57
C LEU A 73 -9.18 -12.52 14.09
N THR A 74 -9.38 -11.36 13.47
CA THR A 74 -8.82 -10.08 13.94
C THR A 74 -9.42 -9.67 15.29
N LYS A 75 -10.73 -9.83 15.50
CA LYS A 75 -11.36 -9.56 16.81
C LYS A 75 -10.84 -10.46 17.92
N LEU A 76 -10.53 -11.72 17.58
CA LEU A 76 -9.94 -12.69 18.50
C LEU A 76 -8.42 -12.53 18.67
N GLN A 77 -7.79 -11.57 17.96
CA GLN A 77 -6.33 -11.40 17.92
C GLN A 77 -5.61 -12.73 17.64
N THR A 78 -6.15 -13.49 16.68
CA THR A 78 -5.66 -14.82 16.36
C THR A 78 -4.33 -14.73 15.61
N GLU A 79 -3.37 -15.54 16.01
CA GLU A 79 -2.11 -15.71 15.28
C GLU A 79 -2.20 -16.94 14.38
N ILE A 80 -1.82 -16.77 13.11
CA ILE A 80 -1.75 -17.87 12.15
C ILE A 80 -0.30 -17.99 11.72
N PHE A 81 0.29 -19.15 11.94
CA PHE A 81 1.65 -19.45 11.54
C PHE A 81 1.75 -20.86 10.97
N PHE A 82 2.79 -21.09 10.17
CA PHE A 82 3.08 -22.41 9.62
C PHE A 82 4.17 -23.07 10.47
N LYS A 83 3.90 -24.31 10.90
CA LYS A 83 4.88 -25.14 11.60
C LYS A 83 4.83 -26.53 11.01
N ASP A 84 5.97 -27.04 10.57
CA ASP A 84 6.13 -28.38 9.99
C ASP A 84 5.13 -28.65 8.84
N ASP A 85 5.01 -27.69 7.90
CA ASP A 85 4.04 -27.69 6.78
C ASP A 85 2.55 -27.75 7.19
N GLN A 86 2.24 -27.49 8.46
CA GLN A 86 0.88 -27.40 8.96
C GLN A 86 0.54 -25.96 9.34
N MET A 87 -0.65 -25.50 8.92
CA MET A 87 -1.21 -24.23 9.36
C MET A 87 -1.72 -24.37 10.79
N VAL A 88 -1.11 -23.63 11.72
CA VAL A 88 -1.49 -23.59 13.13
C VAL A 88 -2.18 -22.25 13.41
N VAL A 89 -3.37 -22.33 14.00
CA VAL A 89 -4.17 -21.17 14.41
C VAL A 89 -4.15 -21.10 15.93
N GLN A 90 -3.50 -20.08 16.49
CA GLN A 90 -3.33 -19.88 17.92
C GLN A 90 -4.17 -18.70 18.42
N LEU A 91 -5.00 -18.96 19.44
CA LEU A 91 -5.77 -17.93 20.14
C LEU A 91 -4.99 -17.45 21.37
N PRO A 92 -5.03 -16.14 21.70
CA PRO A 92 -4.34 -15.62 22.88
C PRO A 92 -4.92 -16.22 24.18
N VAL A 93 -4.12 -16.43 25.21
CA VAL A 93 -4.62 -16.97 26.50
C VAL A 93 -5.32 -15.86 27.29
N LYS A 94 -6.55 -16.10 27.79
CA LYS A 94 -7.28 -15.14 28.63
C LYS A 94 -6.53 -14.92 29.96
N GLN A 95 -5.89 -13.77 30.13
CA GLN A 95 -5.51 -13.27 31.45
C GLN A 95 -6.63 -12.38 32.02
N SER A 96 -7.01 -12.65 33.26
CA SER A 96 -8.03 -11.93 34.00
C SER A 96 -7.62 -10.46 34.18
N SER A 97 -8.43 -9.57 33.60
CA SER A 97 -8.68 -8.18 34.00
C SER A 97 -7.63 -7.50 34.88
N ASN A 98 -6.93 -6.50 34.32
CA ASN A 98 -6.70 -5.15 34.85
C ASN A 98 -6.07 -4.31 33.74
N TYR A 99 -6.63 -3.14 33.44
CA TYR A 99 -6.11 -2.22 32.41
C TYR A 99 -4.64 -1.88 32.67
N HIS A 100 -3.71 -2.46 31.91
CA HIS A 100 -2.39 -1.92 31.60
C HIS A 100 -2.08 -2.31 30.14
N MET A 101 -1.59 -1.34 29.37
CA MET A 101 -0.78 -1.61 28.18
C MET A 101 0.29 -2.63 28.56
N ALA A 102 0.13 -3.87 28.15
CA ALA A 102 1.11 -4.92 28.29
C ALA A 102 1.21 -5.60 26.92
N PHE A 103 2.24 -5.17 26.20
CA PHE A 103 2.83 -5.90 25.09
C PHE A 103 2.90 -7.38 25.47
N LEU A 104 2.28 -8.26 24.68
CA LEU A 104 2.53 -9.70 24.76
C LEU A 104 4.05 -9.88 24.70
N GLU A 105 4.56 -10.71 25.61
CA GLU A 105 5.97 -10.94 25.85
C GLU A 105 6.77 -10.85 24.55
N ASP A 106 7.55 -9.78 24.52
CA ASP A 106 8.60 -9.50 23.57
C ASP A 106 9.46 -10.77 23.39
N ARG A 107 9.09 -11.62 22.45
CA ARG A 107 10.08 -11.94 21.41
C ARG A 107 10.14 -10.73 20.48
N ARG A 108 10.57 -9.60 21.03
CA ARG A 108 11.44 -8.73 20.25
C ARG A 108 12.48 -9.69 19.70
N PRO A 109 12.81 -9.65 18.40
CA PRO A 109 14.14 -10.11 18.03
C PRO A 109 15.07 -9.49 19.06
N VAL A 110 16.01 -10.26 19.60
CA VAL A 110 17.13 -9.64 20.30
C VAL A 110 17.77 -8.76 19.24
N VAL A 111 17.31 -7.51 19.15
CA VAL A 111 18.03 -6.44 18.49
C VAL A 111 19.24 -6.38 19.39
N SER A 112 20.35 -6.94 18.93
CA SER A 112 21.61 -6.71 19.58
C SER A 112 21.68 -5.19 19.73
N SER A 113 21.68 -4.72 20.97
CA SER A 113 21.80 -3.32 21.33
C SER A 113 23.24 -2.83 21.09
N GLU A 114 23.89 -3.39 20.08
CA GLU A 114 25.10 -2.84 19.52
C GLU A 114 24.61 -1.85 18.46
N ASP A 115 24.72 -0.55 18.77
CA ASP A 115 24.46 0.57 17.87
C ASP A 115 25.47 0.55 16.69
N HIS A 116 25.40 -0.48 15.84
CA HIS A 116 26.12 -0.54 14.57
C HIS A 116 25.60 0.52 13.58
N MET A 117 24.57 1.30 13.95
CA MET A 117 24.15 2.49 13.19
C MET A 117 25.29 3.51 13.03
N THR A 118 26.31 3.48 13.91
CA THR A 118 27.52 4.30 13.76
C THR A 118 28.46 3.80 12.66
N GLU A 119 28.32 2.54 12.22
CA GLU A 119 29.11 1.94 11.14
C GLU A 119 28.43 2.13 9.76
N VAL A 120 27.13 2.46 9.74
CA VAL A 120 26.39 2.76 8.51
C VAL A 120 26.72 4.17 8.06
N ASP A 121 27.09 4.34 6.78
CA ASP A 121 27.34 5.66 6.19
C ASP A 121 26.10 6.56 6.38
N PRO A 122 26.21 7.67 7.14
CA PRO A 122 25.06 8.53 7.43
C PRO A 122 24.41 9.12 6.18
N SER A 123 25.13 9.19 5.07
CA SER A 123 24.63 9.76 3.81
C SER A 123 23.58 8.90 3.11
N VAL A 124 23.42 7.63 3.50
CA VAL A 124 22.40 6.74 2.92
C VAL A 124 21.00 7.01 3.48
N TRP A 125 20.92 7.68 4.64
CA TRP A 125 19.66 7.98 5.30
C TRP A 125 19.00 9.23 4.74
N ALA A 126 17.67 9.19 4.58
CA ALA A 126 16.94 10.29 4.01
C ALA A 126 16.86 11.50 4.98
N ASP A 127 17.62 12.54 4.69
CA ASP A 127 17.67 13.81 5.44
C ASP A 127 16.59 14.83 5.01
N GLY A 128 15.72 14.44 4.08
CA GLY A 128 14.70 15.30 3.47
C GLY A 128 15.13 15.96 2.17
N THR A 129 16.38 15.77 1.73
CA THR A 129 16.87 16.09 0.39
C THR A 129 16.41 15.02 -0.61
N PRO A 130 15.69 15.42 -1.67
CA PRO A 130 15.39 14.60 -2.83
C PRO A 130 16.55 13.80 -3.42
N ALA A 131 16.43 12.46 -3.39
CA ALA A 131 17.34 11.55 -4.07
C ALA A 131 17.09 11.50 -5.59
N ARG A 132 18.11 11.10 -6.36
CA ARG A 132 18.02 10.80 -7.80
C ARG A 132 18.83 9.55 -8.12
N ALA A 133 18.24 8.62 -8.87
CA ALA A 133 18.93 7.44 -9.35
C ALA A 133 19.91 7.85 -10.48
N LYS A 134 21.21 7.65 -10.27
CA LYS A 134 22.27 8.08 -11.21
C LYS A 134 22.40 7.16 -12.42
N SER A 135 22.10 5.88 -12.25
CA SER A 135 22.21 4.80 -13.24
C SER A 135 21.04 4.79 -14.24
N VAL A 136 19.94 5.50 -13.92
CA VAL A 136 18.69 5.43 -14.67
C VAL A 136 18.60 6.59 -15.66
N SER A 137 18.51 6.25 -16.94
CA SER A 137 18.20 7.22 -17.99
C SER A 137 16.74 7.69 -17.89
N PRO A 138 16.43 8.95 -18.27
CA PRO A 138 15.07 9.47 -18.22
C PRO A 138 14.05 8.57 -18.94
N VAL A 139 13.02 8.16 -18.21
CA VAL A 139 12.04 7.17 -18.67
C VAL A 139 11.06 7.81 -19.64
N LYS A 140 10.89 7.19 -20.81
CA LYS A 140 9.90 7.59 -21.82
C LYS A 140 8.63 6.76 -21.66
N ILE A 141 7.51 7.44 -21.45
CA ILE A 141 6.17 6.85 -21.36
C ILE A 141 5.51 6.86 -22.73
N ILE A 142 5.05 5.69 -23.15
CA ILE A 142 4.38 5.48 -24.44
C ILE A 142 2.87 5.44 -24.19
N LEU A 143 2.11 6.13 -25.04
CA LEU A 143 0.64 6.07 -25.03
C LEU A 143 0.16 5.03 -26.05
N LYS A 144 -0.99 4.41 -25.79
CA LYS A 144 -1.77 3.67 -26.78
C LYS A 144 -2.13 4.63 -27.92
N ASP A 145 -2.23 4.14 -29.16
CA ASP A 145 -2.52 4.91 -30.40
C ASP A 145 -3.87 5.67 -30.32
N GLU A 146 -3.93 6.70 -29.49
CA GLU A 146 -5.14 7.44 -29.17
C GLU A 146 -5.06 8.89 -29.67
N LYS A 147 -6.20 9.36 -30.18
CA LYS A 147 -6.36 10.73 -30.66
C LYS A 147 -6.47 11.70 -29.47
N GLY A 148 -5.46 12.56 -29.34
CA GLY A 148 -5.54 13.81 -28.58
C GLY A 148 -5.19 13.72 -27.08
N PRO A 149 -4.78 14.86 -26.49
CA PRO A 149 -4.29 14.92 -25.12
C PRO A 149 -5.41 14.74 -24.08
N VAL A 150 -5.05 14.21 -22.90
CA VAL A 150 -5.96 14.16 -21.73
C VAL A 150 -6.12 15.57 -21.17
N ARG A 151 -7.34 16.10 -21.17
CA ARG A 151 -7.66 17.42 -20.61
C ARG A 151 -8.80 17.32 -19.62
N VAL A 152 -8.45 17.20 -18.35
CA VAL A 152 -9.41 17.20 -17.24
C VAL A 152 -9.22 18.48 -16.45
N LYS A 153 -10.31 19.23 -16.23
CA LYS A 153 -10.27 20.49 -15.47
C LYS A 153 -9.90 20.23 -14.02
N GLN A 154 -9.16 21.15 -13.42
CA GLN A 154 -8.86 21.11 -11.99
C GLN A 154 -10.15 21.08 -11.15
N TYR A 155 -10.24 20.10 -10.24
CA TYR A 155 -11.29 20.07 -9.23
C TYR A 155 -11.15 21.25 -8.27
N PRO A 156 -12.24 21.75 -7.66
CA PRO A 156 -12.14 22.79 -6.65
C PRO A 156 -11.23 22.36 -5.49
N LEU A 157 -10.16 23.12 -5.23
CA LEU A 157 -9.35 22.98 -4.02
C LEU A 157 -9.76 24.04 -2.99
N SER A 158 -10.02 23.59 -1.76
CA SER A 158 -10.26 24.50 -0.64
C SER A 158 -9.02 25.37 -0.38
N ARG A 159 -9.22 26.57 0.17
CA ARG A 159 -8.11 27.45 0.56
C ARG A 159 -7.19 26.77 1.59
N ALA A 160 -7.77 26.07 2.57
CA ALA A 160 -7.02 25.32 3.57
C ALA A 160 -6.09 24.28 2.94
N ALA A 161 -6.59 23.48 1.98
CA ALA A 161 -5.77 22.51 1.27
C ALA A 161 -4.63 23.19 0.48
N ARG A 162 -4.89 24.33 -0.16
CA ARG A 162 -3.83 25.07 -0.89
C ARG A 162 -2.76 25.63 0.03
N VAL A 163 -3.14 26.16 1.18
CA VAL A 163 -2.19 26.68 2.19
C VAL A 163 -1.28 25.55 2.68
N GLU A 164 -1.85 24.39 3.01
CA GLU A 164 -1.07 23.24 3.51
C GLU A 164 -0.21 22.57 2.42
N LEU A 165 -0.65 22.60 1.16
CA LEU A 165 0.12 22.03 0.05
C LEU A 165 1.21 22.96 -0.48
N LYS A 166 1.12 24.28 -0.24
CA LYS A 166 2.08 25.26 -0.76
C LYS A 166 3.54 24.96 -0.38
N PRO A 167 3.88 24.65 0.89
CA PRO A 167 5.26 24.31 1.25
C PRO A 167 5.79 23.10 0.48
N LEU A 168 4.92 22.12 0.20
CA LEU A 168 5.27 20.93 -0.57
C LEU A 168 5.53 21.26 -2.05
N ILE A 169 4.65 22.06 -2.68
CA ILE A 169 4.82 22.51 -4.06
C ILE A 169 6.11 23.31 -4.22
N GLU A 170 6.39 24.24 -3.30
CA GLU A 170 7.61 25.04 -3.33
C GLU A 170 8.87 24.20 -3.09
N LYS A 171 8.80 23.21 -2.19
CA LYS A 171 9.87 22.21 -2.03
C LYS A 171 10.12 21.48 -3.36
N TYR A 172 9.07 20.98 -4.00
CA TYR A 172 9.20 20.24 -5.26
C TYR A 172 9.72 21.11 -6.42
N LYS A 173 9.35 22.39 -6.47
CA LYS A 173 9.92 23.37 -7.42
C LYS A 173 11.40 23.63 -7.14
N LYS A 174 11.78 23.84 -5.88
CA LYS A 174 13.17 24.05 -5.46
C LYS A 174 14.10 22.92 -5.90
N TYR A 175 13.66 21.67 -5.75
CA TYR A 175 14.43 20.48 -6.14
C TYR A 175 14.22 20.04 -7.59
N ARG A 176 13.51 20.84 -8.39
CA ARG A 176 13.22 20.56 -9.81
C ARG A 176 12.52 19.21 -10.02
N TRP A 177 11.70 18.77 -9.06
CA TRP A 177 10.74 17.69 -9.26
C TRP A 177 9.48 18.18 -9.96
N LEU A 178 9.10 19.44 -9.69
CA LEU A 178 8.08 20.17 -10.44
C LEU A 178 8.71 21.34 -11.18
N VAL A 179 8.19 21.60 -12.38
CA VAL A 179 8.51 22.81 -13.16
C VAL A 179 7.24 23.43 -13.69
N GLU A 180 7.21 24.75 -13.72
CA GLU A 180 6.17 25.50 -14.43
C GLU A 180 6.37 25.34 -15.94
N GLY A 181 5.28 25.13 -16.68
CA GLY A 181 5.31 25.11 -18.13
C GLY A 181 3.96 24.83 -18.74
N SER A 182 3.86 24.99 -20.06
CA SER A 182 2.61 24.77 -20.79
C SER A 182 2.54 23.34 -21.31
N SER A 183 1.47 22.62 -20.95
CA SER A 183 1.18 21.29 -21.45
C SER A 183 -0.18 21.26 -22.13
N PRO A 184 -0.31 20.55 -23.27
CA PRO A 184 -1.62 20.29 -23.85
C PRO A 184 -2.45 19.30 -23.02
N TYR A 185 -1.84 18.67 -22.01
CA TYR A 185 -2.48 17.76 -21.05
C TYR A 185 -2.80 18.49 -19.75
N ASN A 186 -3.81 17.99 -19.03
CA ASN A 186 -4.07 18.39 -17.66
C ASN A 186 -4.80 17.26 -16.92
N THR A 187 -4.39 17.00 -15.69
CA THR A 187 -5.09 16.13 -14.74
C THR A 187 -5.23 16.84 -13.39
N PRO A 188 -6.35 16.67 -12.68
CA PRO A 188 -6.60 17.42 -11.47
C PRO A 188 -5.80 16.83 -10.30
N ILE A 189 -5.40 17.71 -9.39
CA ILE A 189 -4.90 17.33 -8.06
C ILE A 189 -5.99 17.42 -6.99
N LEU A 190 -5.79 16.71 -5.90
CA LEU A 190 -6.59 16.69 -4.69
C LEU A 190 -5.68 16.89 -3.49
N GLY A 191 -6.18 17.63 -2.50
CA GLY A 191 -5.61 17.65 -1.16
C GLY A 191 -6.37 16.64 -0.30
N VAL A 192 -5.73 15.53 0.04
CA VAL A 192 -6.32 14.49 0.92
C VAL A 192 -5.82 14.72 2.35
N PRO A 193 -6.71 14.95 3.34
CA PRO A 193 -6.30 15.07 4.73
C PRO A 193 -5.56 13.82 5.22
N LYS A 194 -4.48 13.99 5.97
CA LYS A 194 -3.86 12.89 6.71
C LYS A 194 -4.68 12.56 7.96
N ALA A 195 -4.33 11.46 8.62
CA ALA A 195 -4.96 11.01 9.85
C ALA A 195 -4.86 12.03 11.01
N ASP A 196 -3.89 12.96 10.93
CA ASP A 196 -3.75 14.06 11.88
C ASP A 196 -4.84 15.15 11.73
N GLY A 197 -5.63 15.13 10.65
CA GLY A 197 -6.71 16.08 10.37
C GLY A 197 -6.24 17.50 9.99
N VAL A 198 -4.94 17.77 10.04
CA VAL A 198 -4.35 19.09 9.81
C VAL A 198 -3.55 19.10 8.51
N SER A 199 -2.70 18.10 8.29
CA SER A 199 -1.81 18.08 7.13
C SER A 199 -2.48 17.42 5.92
N TYR A 200 -2.10 17.86 4.72
CA TYR A 200 -2.65 17.36 3.46
C TYR A 200 -1.61 16.58 2.65
N ARG A 201 -2.08 15.59 1.90
CA ARG A 201 -1.32 14.88 0.85
C ARG A 201 -1.72 15.41 -0.50
N LEU A 202 -0.73 15.69 -1.34
CA LEU A 202 -0.95 15.96 -2.76
C LEU A 202 -1.24 14.63 -3.46
N VAL A 203 -2.42 14.49 -4.05
CA VAL A 203 -2.77 13.32 -4.86
C VAL A 203 -3.19 13.80 -6.24
N GLN A 204 -2.53 13.31 -7.28
CA GLN A 204 -2.93 13.60 -8.66
C GLN A 204 -3.83 12.48 -9.19
N ASP A 205 -4.97 12.84 -9.78
CA ASP A 205 -5.89 11.88 -10.38
C ASP A 205 -5.39 11.47 -11.77
N LEU A 206 -4.54 10.45 -11.79
CA LEU A 206 -3.93 9.93 -13.01
C LEU A 206 -4.78 8.84 -13.70
N ARG A 207 -6.03 8.61 -13.27
CA ARG A 207 -6.87 7.51 -13.81
C ARG A 207 -7.04 7.61 -15.33
N THR A 208 -7.28 8.81 -15.85
CA THR A 208 -7.46 9.01 -17.30
C THR A 208 -6.16 8.85 -18.06
N VAL A 209 -5.02 9.28 -17.50
CA VAL A 209 -3.69 9.05 -18.09
C VAL A 209 -3.35 7.57 -18.09
N ASN A 210 -3.56 6.88 -16.97
CA ASN A 210 -3.30 5.45 -16.81
C ASN A 210 -4.07 4.59 -17.82
N LYS A 211 -5.30 4.96 -18.19
CA LYS A 211 -6.07 4.25 -19.23
C LYS A 211 -5.42 4.32 -20.61
N LYS A 212 -4.81 5.48 -20.93
CA LYS A 212 -4.19 5.77 -22.23
C LYS A 212 -2.75 5.30 -22.35
N VAL A 213 -2.08 5.01 -21.24
CA VAL A 213 -0.69 4.56 -21.26
C VAL A 213 -0.62 3.14 -21.80
N LEU A 214 0.32 2.91 -22.73
CA LEU A 214 0.72 1.57 -23.12
C LEU A 214 1.61 1.03 -22.00
N SER A 215 1.04 0.20 -21.14
CA SER A 215 1.76 -0.43 -20.04
C SER A 215 1.86 -1.93 -20.29
N ASP A 216 3.06 -2.46 -20.11
CA ASP A 216 3.25 -3.89 -19.96
C ASP A 216 2.51 -4.40 -18.72
N HIS A 217 2.14 -5.68 -18.72
CA HIS A 217 1.54 -6.30 -17.54
C HIS A 217 2.51 -6.14 -16.36
N PRO A 218 2.10 -5.50 -15.24
CA PRO A 218 2.99 -5.35 -14.10
C PRO A 218 3.29 -6.76 -13.55
N VAL A 219 4.55 -7.17 -13.64
CA VAL A 219 5.04 -8.38 -12.96
C VAL A 219 5.65 -7.90 -11.64
N VAL A 220 4.80 -7.72 -10.63
CA VAL A 220 5.23 -7.54 -9.24
C VAL A 220 4.71 -8.77 -8.49
N PRO A 221 5.59 -9.63 -7.95
CA PRO A 221 5.14 -10.79 -7.20
C PRO A 221 4.39 -10.34 -5.95
N THR A 222 3.40 -11.12 -5.52
CA THR A 222 2.68 -10.81 -4.28
C THR A 222 3.61 -10.92 -3.08
N PRO A 223 3.37 -10.19 -1.97
CA PRO A 223 4.19 -10.31 -0.76
C PRO A 223 4.34 -11.76 -0.30
N HIS A 224 3.27 -12.57 -0.36
CA HIS A 224 3.34 -14.01 -0.06
C HIS A 224 4.33 -14.75 -0.95
N THR A 225 4.31 -14.48 -2.26
CA THR A 225 5.23 -15.12 -3.22
C THR A 225 6.68 -14.75 -2.92
N ILE A 226 6.94 -13.48 -2.59
CA ILE A 226 8.30 -13.02 -2.24
C ILE A 226 8.77 -13.66 -0.94
N LEU A 227 7.92 -13.72 0.07
CA LEU A 227 8.29 -14.30 1.37
C LEU A 227 8.56 -15.80 1.31
N THR A 228 7.99 -16.55 0.34
CA THR A 228 8.39 -17.95 0.13
C THR A 228 9.84 -18.14 -0.27
N GLN A 229 10.52 -17.07 -0.70
CA GLN A 229 11.94 -17.10 -1.08
C GLN A 229 12.85 -16.90 0.14
N VAL A 230 12.31 -16.56 1.31
CA VAL A 230 13.08 -16.48 2.55
C VAL A 230 13.54 -17.88 2.94
N PRO A 231 14.85 -18.12 3.13
CA PRO A 231 15.34 -19.42 3.58
C PRO A 231 14.80 -19.74 4.97
N GLY A 232 14.27 -20.95 5.17
CA GLY A 232 13.74 -21.39 6.48
C GLY A 232 14.79 -21.47 7.60
N LYS A 233 16.08 -21.30 7.28
CA LYS A 233 17.20 -21.24 8.23
C LYS A 233 17.74 -19.82 8.45
N ALA A 234 17.12 -18.81 7.85
CA ALA A 234 17.53 -17.42 8.06
C ALA A 234 17.17 -17.00 9.50
N GLU A 235 18.17 -16.52 10.23
CA GLU A 235 18.02 -16.07 11.62
C GLU A 235 18.13 -14.54 11.75
N ILE A 236 18.75 -13.88 10.77
CA ILE A 236 19.01 -12.44 10.75
C ILE A 236 18.30 -11.83 9.55
N PHE A 237 17.55 -10.76 9.81
CA PHE A 237 16.78 -10.01 8.82
C PHE A 237 17.12 -8.53 8.92
N SER A 238 17.08 -7.81 7.80
CA SER A 238 17.22 -6.35 7.77
C SER A 238 16.17 -5.82 6.80
N VAL A 239 15.41 -4.82 7.23
CA VAL A 239 14.35 -4.23 6.41
C VAL A 239 14.72 -2.79 6.11
N LEU A 240 14.69 -2.41 4.83
CA LEU A 240 14.90 -1.04 4.37
C LEU A 240 13.69 -0.58 3.57
N ASP A 241 13.16 0.60 3.93
CA ASP A 241 12.11 1.31 3.20
C ASP A 241 12.70 2.52 2.47
N LEU A 242 12.58 2.54 1.15
CA LEU A 242 13.15 3.61 0.32
C LEU A 242 12.21 4.81 0.24
N LYS A 243 12.50 5.85 1.02
CA LYS A 243 11.73 7.10 1.02
C LYS A 243 11.71 7.80 -0.33
N ASP A 244 10.51 8.20 -0.77
CA ASP A 244 10.27 8.94 -2.02
C ASP A 244 10.82 8.22 -3.28
N ALA A 245 10.87 6.88 -3.25
CA ALA A 245 11.45 6.01 -4.26
C ALA A 245 11.14 6.42 -5.73
N PHE A 246 9.87 6.62 -6.08
CA PHE A 246 9.50 6.96 -7.46
C PHE A 246 10.06 8.31 -7.92
N PHE A 247 10.18 9.29 -7.03
CA PHE A 247 10.72 10.60 -7.36
C PHE A 247 12.23 10.56 -7.65
N SER A 248 12.90 9.45 -7.35
CA SER A 248 14.30 9.23 -7.76
C SER A 248 14.45 8.98 -9.26
N ILE A 249 13.38 8.57 -9.96
CA ILE A 249 13.41 8.17 -11.37
C ILE A 249 13.08 9.38 -12.27
N PRO A 250 14.00 9.83 -13.13
CA PRO A 250 13.76 10.97 -14.02
C PRO A 250 12.78 10.62 -15.15
N LEU A 251 11.95 11.58 -15.55
CA LEU A 251 11.08 11.47 -16.74
C LEU A 251 11.72 12.14 -17.95
N HIS A 252 11.59 11.49 -19.11
CA HIS A 252 11.96 12.08 -20.39
C HIS A 252 11.09 13.32 -20.69
N ARG A 253 11.69 14.35 -21.32
CA ARG A 253 11.06 15.66 -21.56
C ARG A 253 9.69 15.59 -22.25
N GLU A 254 9.52 14.64 -23.17
CA GLU A 254 8.25 14.43 -23.86
C GLU A 254 7.15 13.87 -22.94
N SER A 255 7.53 13.06 -21.96
CA SER A 255 6.62 12.40 -21.03
C SER A 255 6.26 13.27 -19.82
N GLN A 256 7.10 14.25 -19.46
CA GLN A 256 6.81 15.23 -18.40
C GLN A 256 5.46 15.94 -18.61
N LYS A 257 5.15 16.27 -19.87
CA LYS A 257 3.89 16.93 -20.24
C LYS A 257 2.65 16.10 -19.90
N LEU A 258 2.75 14.77 -19.90
CA LEU A 258 1.61 13.86 -19.64
C LEU A 258 1.05 14.02 -18.24
N PHE A 259 1.91 14.39 -17.29
CA PHE A 259 1.57 14.47 -15.87
C PHE A 259 1.37 15.92 -15.41
N ALA A 260 1.01 16.82 -16.33
CA ALA A 260 0.72 18.19 -15.99
C ALA A 260 -0.55 18.33 -15.14
N PHE A 261 -0.54 19.29 -14.22
CA PHE A 261 -1.70 19.70 -13.44
C PHE A 261 -1.70 21.22 -13.21
N GLU A 262 -2.88 21.78 -12.96
CA GLU A 262 -3.04 23.19 -12.62
C GLU A 262 -2.82 23.41 -11.13
N TRP A 263 -2.08 24.46 -10.79
CA TRP A 263 -1.87 24.94 -9.44
C TRP A 263 -2.24 26.42 -9.34
N GLU A 264 -2.93 26.80 -8.27
CA GLU A 264 -3.23 28.20 -7.95
C GLU A 264 -2.63 28.52 -6.58
N ASP A 265 -1.69 29.45 -6.54
CA ASP A 265 -1.04 29.86 -5.29
C ASP A 265 -2.06 30.55 -4.36
N PRO A 266 -2.18 30.14 -3.09
CA PRO A 266 -3.18 30.68 -2.16
C PRO A 266 -2.94 32.14 -1.72
N ASP A 267 -1.73 32.67 -1.88
CA ASP A 267 -1.36 34.02 -1.45
C ASP A 267 -1.35 35.00 -2.63
N THR A 268 -0.83 34.57 -3.78
CA THR A 268 -0.72 35.44 -4.97
C THR A 268 -1.85 35.27 -5.97
N PHE A 269 -2.67 34.22 -5.83
CA PHE A 269 -3.71 33.82 -6.79
C PHE A 269 -3.18 33.54 -8.21
N HIS A 270 -1.86 33.41 -8.35
CA HIS A 270 -1.25 33.07 -9.62
C HIS A 270 -1.60 31.64 -10.01
N LYS A 271 -2.11 31.48 -11.24
CA LYS A 271 -2.46 30.18 -11.83
C LYS A 271 -1.37 29.76 -12.81
N ALA A 272 -0.83 28.57 -12.60
CA ALA A 272 0.17 27.98 -13.48
C ALA A 272 -0.14 26.49 -13.71
N GLN A 273 0.39 25.96 -14.81
CA GLN A 273 0.52 24.52 -14.99
C GLN A 273 1.89 24.07 -14.49
N LEU A 274 1.89 23.03 -13.66
CA LEU A 274 3.08 22.36 -13.16
C LEU A 274 3.19 20.99 -13.83
N MET A 275 4.42 20.57 -14.13
CA MET A 275 4.74 19.28 -14.72
C MET A 275 5.77 18.55 -13.86
N TRP A 276 5.59 17.24 -13.71
CA TRP A 276 6.57 16.40 -13.05
C TRP A 276 7.79 16.15 -13.94
N MET A 277 8.97 16.35 -13.37
CA MET A 277 10.28 16.02 -13.96
C MET A 277 10.73 14.59 -13.62
N VAL A 278 10.05 13.97 -12.66
CA VAL A 278 10.32 12.66 -12.09
C VAL A 278 9.04 11.83 -12.06
N LEU A 279 9.13 10.53 -11.86
CA LEU A 279 7.98 9.64 -11.92
C LEU A 279 6.96 9.97 -10.80
N PRO A 280 5.71 10.37 -11.13
CA PRO A 280 4.76 10.77 -10.11
C PRO A 280 4.11 9.58 -9.42
N GLN A 281 3.73 9.78 -8.15
CA GLN A 281 2.89 8.84 -7.43
C GLN A 281 1.49 8.73 -8.08
N GLY A 282 0.90 7.53 -8.05
CA GLY A 282 -0.39 7.23 -8.68
C GLY A 282 -0.32 6.87 -10.17
N PHE A 283 0.87 6.92 -10.79
CA PHE A 283 1.07 6.41 -12.14
C PHE A 283 1.17 4.88 -12.14
N ILE A 284 0.35 4.22 -12.97
CA ILE A 284 0.15 2.76 -12.91
C ILE A 284 1.43 1.94 -13.16
N ALA A 285 2.31 2.41 -14.04
CA ALA A 285 3.55 1.70 -14.35
C ALA A 285 4.71 2.09 -13.42
N ALA A 286 4.52 3.04 -12.49
CA ALA A 286 5.59 3.51 -11.62
C ALA A 286 6.24 2.40 -10.78
N PRO A 287 5.47 1.50 -10.11
CA PRO A 287 6.06 0.42 -9.33
C PRO A 287 6.92 -0.51 -10.18
N HIS A 288 6.47 -0.84 -11.40
CA HIS A 288 7.20 -1.72 -12.30
C HIS A 288 8.50 -1.09 -12.82
N ILE A 289 8.43 0.19 -13.23
CA ILE A 289 9.60 0.95 -13.69
C ILE A 289 10.65 1.05 -12.58
N PHE A 290 10.22 1.41 -11.36
CA PHE A 290 11.11 1.49 -10.22
C PHE A 290 11.72 0.14 -9.86
N ARG A 291 10.90 -0.93 -9.85
CA ARG A 291 11.37 -2.29 -9.57
C ARG A 291 12.50 -2.70 -10.52
N LEU A 292 12.33 -2.50 -11.83
CA LEU A 292 13.33 -2.84 -12.83
C LEU A 292 14.62 -2.01 -12.68
N ALA A 293 14.49 -0.72 -12.39
CA ALA A 293 15.64 0.15 -12.14
C ALA A 293 16.45 -0.32 -10.93
N LEU A 294 15.79 -0.53 -9.80
CA LEU A 294 16.43 -0.97 -8.57
C LEU A 294 16.98 -2.40 -8.70
N GLN A 295 16.29 -3.31 -9.38
CA GLN A 295 16.78 -4.66 -9.63
C GLN A 295 18.11 -4.63 -10.40
N LYS A 296 18.21 -3.77 -11.43
CA LYS A 296 19.44 -3.59 -12.20
C LYS A 296 20.57 -3.01 -11.35
N ASP A 297 20.28 -2.03 -10.51
CA ASP A 297 21.27 -1.41 -9.63
C ASP A 297 21.80 -2.39 -8.56
N LEU A 298 20.96 -3.33 -8.11
CA LEU A 298 21.32 -4.34 -7.11
C LEU A 298 21.92 -5.62 -7.73
N GLU A 299 21.98 -5.76 -9.05
CA GLU A 299 22.41 -7.00 -9.72
C GLU A 299 23.89 -7.33 -9.43
N GLU A 300 24.77 -6.34 -9.54
CA GLU A 300 26.19 -6.47 -9.21
C GLU A 300 26.41 -6.79 -7.72
N TRP A 301 25.64 -6.14 -6.85
CA TRP A 301 25.69 -6.38 -5.40
C TRP A 301 25.24 -7.81 -5.05
N LYS A 302 24.13 -8.29 -5.65
CA LYS A 302 23.66 -9.67 -5.47
C LYS A 302 24.70 -10.69 -5.95
N GLY A 303 25.36 -10.42 -7.08
CA GLY A 303 26.41 -11.30 -7.61
C GLY A 303 27.65 -11.41 -6.70
N SER A 304 27.95 -10.35 -5.96
CA SER A 304 29.09 -10.30 -5.02
C SER A 304 28.77 -10.85 -3.63
N HIS A 305 27.49 -11.04 -3.28
CA HIS A 305 27.04 -11.50 -1.96
C HIS A 305 26.15 -12.75 -2.04
N PRO A 306 26.65 -13.90 -2.55
CA PRO A 306 25.84 -15.09 -2.82
C PRO A 306 25.26 -15.76 -1.56
N THR A 307 25.78 -15.43 -0.37
CA THR A 307 25.31 -15.94 0.92
C THR A 307 24.14 -15.14 1.48
N VAL A 308 23.82 -13.96 0.92
CA VAL A 308 22.74 -13.09 1.36
C VAL A 308 21.55 -13.24 0.43
N THR A 309 20.37 -13.50 0.99
CA THR A 309 19.12 -13.46 0.23
C THR A 309 18.58 -12.04 0.27
N LEU A 310 18.37 -11.43 -0.90
CA LEU A 310 17.87 -10.06 -1.04
C LEU A 310 16.54 -10.07 -1.80
N LEU A 311 15.48 -9.75 -1.08
CA LEU A 311 14.12 -9.69 -1.57
C LEU A 311 13.70 -8.23 -1.76
N GLN A 312 13.03 -7.96 -2.87
CA GLN A 312 12.63 -6.61 -3.25
C GLN A 312 11.13 -6.60 -3.56
N TYR A 313 10.38 -5.80 -2.82
CA TYR A 313 8.98 -5.51 -3.09
C TYR A 313 8.80 -4.02 -3.33
N VAL A 314 8.90 -3.62 -4.60
CA VAL A 314 8.82 -2.21 -5.01
C VAL A 314 9.93 -1.39 -4.33
N ASP A 315 9.59 -0.63 -3.29
CA ASP A 315 10.44 0.23 -2.46
C ASP A 315 10.88 -0.42 -1.14
N ASP A 316 10.29 -1.56 -0.77
CA ASP A 316 10.72 -2.37 0.37
C ASP A 316 11.84 -3.34 -0.02
N ILE A 317 12.86 -3.43 0.83
CA ILE A 317 13.96 -4.39 0.73
C ILE A 317 14.04 -5.21 2.01
N LEU A 318 14.14 -6.54 1.87
CA LEU A 318 14.38 -7.51 2.93
C LEU A 318 15.64 -8.33 2.64
#